data_AF-A0A532UU18-F1
#
_entry.id   AF-A0A532UU18-F1
#
_cell.length_a   1.000
_cell.length_b   1.000
_cell.length_c   1.000
_cell.angle_alpha   90.00
_cell.angle_beta   90.00
_cell.angle_gamma   90.00
#
_symmetry.space_group_name_H-M   'P 1'
#
loop_
_entity.id
_entity.type
_entity.pdbx_description
1 polymer ?
#
loop_
_entity_poly.entity_id
_entity_poly.type
_entity_poly.pdbx_seq_one_letter_code
_entity_poly.pdbx_strand_id
1 'polypeptide(L)'
;MVRLSSALLAVMLLVLAASGTTLLVPSQYGTIQAGIDAASNGDTVLVADGTYTGTGNKDLDFGGRIIVVMSENGPDVCIIDCENDGRGFYFHSGETADAVIYGFMIRYGYASNGGGINVTDSSPTIDHCIVWDCANGGTAGGGIYLNNGHSLIVHCTVNDNFSGHGGGIYAINSNMTVSSCIISDNYSTG
;
A
#
# COMPACT_ATOMS: atom_id res chain seq x y z
N MET A 1 21.94 9.77 25.77
CA MET A 1 20.55 10.29 25.80
C MET A 1 20.07 10.29 24.36
N VAL A 2 19.55 9.16 23.89
CA VAL A 2 19.12 8.98 22.48
C VAL A 2 17.85 9.80 22.31
N ARG A 3 17.87 10.78 21.40
CA ARG A 3 16.67 11.54 21.06
C ARG A 3 15.84 10.68 20.11
N LEU A 4 14.76 10.11 20.63
CA LEU A 4 13.74 9.42 19.83
C LEU A 4 13.04 10.46 18.95
N SER A 5 12.93 10.18 17.65
CA SER A 5 12.26 11.07 16.69
C SER A 5 10.73 11.06 16.91
N SER A 6 10.05 12.13 16.53
CA SER A 6 8.58 12.26 16.62
C SER A 6 7.83 11.22 15.78
N ALA A 7 8.46 10.66 14.74
CA ALA A 7 7.95 9.51 13.99
C ALA A 7 7.90 8.26 14.86
N LEU A 8 8.95 7.98 15.66
CA LEU A 8 8.96 6.86 16.61
C LEU A 8 7.88 7.00 17.71
N LEU A 9 7.51 8.23 18.08
CA LEU A 9 6.43 8.48 19.05
C LEU A 9 5.03 8.24 18.45
N ALA A 10 4.84 8.51 17.15
CA ALA A 10 3.59 8.21 16.45
C ALA A 10 3.42 6.70 16.22
N VAL A 11 4.51 5.99 15.90
CA VAL A 11 4.53 4.51 15.83
C VAL A 11 4.17 3.90 17.19
N MET A 12 4.65 4.47 18.30
CA MET A 12 4.32 3.99 19.66
C MET A 12 2.83 4.16 20.04
N LEU A 13 2.07 5.02 19.38
CA LEU A 13 0.65 5.26 19.68
C LEU A 13 -0.29 4.35 18.88
N LEU A 14 0.13 3.82 17.72
CA LEU A 14 -0.59 2.77 16.98
C LEU A 14 -0.33 1.34 17.52
N VAL A 15 0.75 1.14 18.28
CA VAL A 15 1.14 -0.18 18.86
C VAL A 15 0.28 -0.57 20.09
N LEU A 16 -0.66 0.27 20.52
CA LEU A 16 -1.48 0.01 21.71
C LEU A 16 -2.65 -0.96 21.51
N ALA A 17 -2.79 -1.60 20.34
CA ALA A 17 -3.85 -2.59 20.12
C ALA A 17 -3.52 -3.68 19.09
N ALA A 18 -2.48 -4.50 19.30
CA ALA A 18 -2.46 -5.87 18.77
C ALA A 18 -1.46 -6.75 19.53
N SER A 19 -1.88 -7.96 19.88
CA SER A 19 -1.03 -9.02 20.47
C SER A 19 0.01 -9.59 19.48
N GLY A 20 0.27 -8.90 18.37
CA GLY A 20 1.06 -9.39 17.25
C GLY A 20 2.56 -9.21 17.45
N THR A 21 3.32 -10.07 16.80
CA THR A 21 4.76 -9.99 16.68
C THR A 21 5.17 -9.00 15.59
N THR A 22 6.38 -8.46 15.70
CA THR A 22 6.97 -7.61 14.66
C THR A 22 7.99 -8.41 13.85
N LEU A 23 7.76 -8.52 12.55
CA LEU A 23 8.61 -9.19 11.58
C LEU A 23 9.41 -8.14 10.80
N LEU A 24 10.74 -8.27 10.75
CA LEU A 24 11.61 -7.23 10.21
C LEU A 24 12.07 -7.54 8.77
N VAL A 25 11.83 -6.60 7.86
CA VAL A 25 12.30 -6.66 6.47
C VAL A 25 13.32 -5.53 6.23
N PRO A 26 14.54 -5.80 5.72
CA PRO A 26 15.01 -7.08 5.19
C PRO A 26 15.78 -7.96 6.19
N SER A 27 15.97 -7.50 7.44
CA SER A 27 16.95 -8.10 8.36
C SER A 27 16.62 -9.50 8.84
N GLN A 28 15.33 -9.85 8.93
CA GLN A 28 14.87 -11.21 9.23
C GLN A 28 14.33 -11.92 7.97
N TYR A 29 13.60 -11.20 7.12
CA TYR A 29 13.02 -11.72 5.89
C TYR A 29 13.52 -10.93 4.69
N GLY A 30 14.13 -11.59 3.72
CA GLY A 30 14.84 -10.93 2.61
C GLY A 30 13.95 -10.13 1.64
N THR A 31 12.64 -10.30 1.68
CA THR A 31 11.66 -9.57 0.86
C THR A 31 10.42 -9.22 1.68
N ILE A 32 9.65 -8.24 1.22
CA ILE A 32 8.41 -7.83 1.90
C ILE A 32 7.39 -8.97 1.88
N GLN A 33 7.22 -9.66 0.74
CA GLN A 33 6.31 -10.80 0.64
C GLN A 33 6.71 -11.94 1.58
N ALA A 34 8.01 -12.21 1.77
CA ALA A 34 8.45 -13.24 2.72
C ALA A 34 8.08 -12.89 4.17
N GLY A 35 8.09 -11.59 4.52
CA GLY A 35 7.58 -11.11 5.80
C GLY A 35 6.07 -11.30 5.93
N ILE A 36 5.30 -10.95 4.88
CA ILE A 36 3.84 -11.14 4.83
C ILE A 36 3.47 -12.63 4.95
N ASP A 37 4.17 -13.50 4.22
CA ASP A 37 3.90 -14.95 4.19
C ASP A 37 4.10 -15.59 5.56
N ALA A 38 5.10 -15.10 6.32
CA ALA A 38 5.42 -15.57 7.66
C ALA A 38 4.51 -14.99 8.76
N ALA A 39 3.80 -13.89 8.48
CA ALA A 39 2.96 -13.21 9.44
C ALA A 39 1.65 -13.98 9.72
N SER A 40 1.20 -13.89 10.97
CA SER A 40 -0.14 -14.28 11.45
C SER A 40 -1.01 -13.05 11.68
N ASN A 41 -2.33 -13.21 11.68
CA ASN A 41 -3.25 -12.08 11.93
C ASN A 41 -2.90 -11.33 13.22
N GLY A 42 -2.87 -10.00 13.13
CA GLY A 42 -2.45 -9.09 14.18
C GLY A 42 -0.96 -8.73 14.18
N ASP A 43 -0.12 -9.47 13.45
CA ASP A 43 1.31 -9.16 13.32
C ASP A 43 1.57 -7.86 12.54
N THR A 44 2.77 -7.32 12.72
CA THR A 44 3.29 -6.19 11.94
C THR A 44 4.52 -6.62 11.15
N VAL A 45 4.50 -6.42 9.83
CA VAL A 45 5.69 -6.47 8.97
C VAL A 45 6.28 -5.06 8.92
N LEU A 46 7.39 -4.84 9.62
CA LEU A 46 8.09 -3.57 9.67
C LEU A 46 9.19 -3.55 8.61
N VAL A 47 9.09 -2.61 7.67
CA VAL A 47 9.96 -2.49 6.52
C VAL A 47 10.90 -1.30 6.72
N ALA A 48 12.21 -1.60 6.76
CA ALA A 48 13.26 -0.60 6.90
C ALA A 48 13.35 0.32 5.67
N ASP A 49 14.10 1.41 5.80
CA ASP A 49 14.35 2.33 4.68
C ASP A 49 15.08 1.63 3.53
N GLY A 50 14.65 1.91 2.30
CA GLY A 50 15.22 1.32 1.11
C GLY A 50 14.34 1.43 -0.12
N THR A 51 14.89 0.98 -1.26
CA THR A 51 14.13 0.76 -2.49
C THR A 51 14.02 -0.73 -2.73
N TYR A 52 12.79 -1.21 -2.79
CA TYR A 52 12.43 -2.61 -2.90
C TYR A 52 11.94 -2.87 -4.33
N THR A 53 12.68 -3.70 -5.06
CA THR A 53 12.43 -4.07 -6.46
C THR A 53 12.39 -5.58 -6.65
N GLY A 54 11.95 -6.03 -7.83
CA GLY A 54 11.96 -7.44 -8.20
C GLY A 54 10.95 -8.31 -7.47
N THR A 55 11.04 -9.62 -7.73
CA THR A 55 10.12 -10.63 -7.20
C THR A 55 10.09 -10.64 -5.67
N GLY A 56 8.89 -10.63 -5.10
CA GLY A 56 8.66 -10.63 -3.66
C GLY A 56 8.65 -9.25 -3.00
N ASN A 57 8.86 -8.19 -3.78
CA ASN A 57 8.79 -6.80 -3.33
C ASN A 57 7.73 -5.97 -4.07
N LYS A 58 7.06 -6.58 -5.04
CA LYS A 58 5.94 -6.05 -5.82
C LYS A 58 4.87 -7.14 -5.96
N ASP A 59 3.68 -6.75 -6.37
CA ASP A 59 2.46 -7.56 -6.33
C ASP A 59 2.23 -8.16 -4.94
N LEU A 60 2.46 -7.36 -3.90
CA LEU A 60 2.40 -7.79 -2.52
C LEU A 60 0.97 -8.19 -2.14
N ASP A 61 0.81 -9.43 -1.72
CA ASP A 61 -0.47 -10.08 -1.46
C ASP A 61 -0.55 -10.54 -0.01
N PHE A 62 -1.57 -10.09 0.70
CA PHE A 62 -1.78 -10.45 2.10
C PHE A 62 -2.38 -11.85 2.25
N GLY A 63 -3.02 -12.38 1.20
CA GLY A 63 -3.65 -13.70 1.21
C GLY A 63 -4.75 -13.84 2.25
N GLY A 64 -5.53 -12.77 2.47
CA GLY A 64 -6.63 -12.72 3.44
C GLY A 64 -6.16 -12.51 4.89
N ARG A 65 -4.86 -12.28 5.11
CA ARG A 65 -4.32 -11.96 6.44
C ARG A 65 -4.71 -10.55 6.85
N ILE A 66 -4.97 -10.41 8.14
CA ILE A 66 -5.30 -9.13 8.79
C ILE A 66 -4.06 -8.69 9.57
N ILE A 67 -3.12 -8.06 8.87
CA ILE A 67 -1.81 -7.64 9.40
C ILE A 67 -1.56 -6.17 9.07
N VAL A 68 -0.57 -5.59 9.73
CA VAL A 68 -0.03 -4.27 9.36
C VAL A 68 1.26 -4.48 8.60
N VAL A 69 1.38 -3.91 7.40
CA VAL A 69 2.66 -3.77 6.70
C VAL A 69 3.00 -2.30 6.71
N MET A 70 4.14 -1.92 7.29
CA MET A 70 4.46 -0.50 7.46
C MET A 70 5.93 -0.18 7.25
N SER A 71 6.19 1.00 6.69
CA SER A 71 7.51 1.60 6.69
C SER A 71 7.94 2.04 8.10
N GLU A 72 9.23 1.95 8.39
CA GLU A 72 9.84 2.48 9.61
C GLU A 72 9.83 4.01 9.67
N ASN A 73 10.19 4.70 8.57
CA ASN A 73 10.38 6.15 8.56
C ASN A 73 9.56 6.90 7.48
N GLY A 74 8.59 6.22 6.86
CA GLY A 74 7.61 6.83 5.96
C GLY A 74 7.98 6.80 4.48
N PRO A 75 7.10 7.36 3.63
CA PRO A 75 7.10 7.07 2.20
C PRO A 75 8.29 7.68 1.45
N ASP A 76 8.89 8.75 1.97
CA ASP A 76 10.03 9.43 1.32
C ASP A 76 11.30 8.57 1.26
N VAL A 77 11.40 7.54 2.10
CA VAL A 77 12.61 6.71 2.25
C VAL A 77 12.35 5.21 2.12
N CYS A 78 11.08 4.78 2.11
CA CYS A 78 10.70 3.38 1.91
C CYS A 78 9.86 3.23 0.64
N ILE A 79 10.53 2.80 -0.43
CA ILE A 79 10.03 2.85 -1.79
C ILE A 79 9.79 1.42 -2.29
N ILE A 80 8.57 1.14 -2.73
CA ILE A 80 8.23 -0.02 -3.56
C ILE A 80 8.27 0.45 -5.00
N ASP A 81 9.29 0.00 -5.73
CA ASP A 81 9.49 0.33 -7.13
C ASP A 81 9.09 -0.87 -7.97
N CYS A 82 7.98 -0.73 -8.69
CA CYS A 82 7.39 -1.81 -9.47
C CYS A 82 8.08 -1.99 -10.84
N GLU A 83 9.05 -1.15 -11.20
CA GLU A 83 9.85 -1.30 -12.42
C GLU A 83 9.03 -1.28 -13.72
N ASN A 84 7.92 -0.55 -13.75
CA ASN A 84 6.94 -0.53 -14.85
C ASN A 84 6.33 -1.90 -15.14
N ASP A 85 6.17 -2.74 -14.12
CA ASP A 85 5.64 -4.09 -14.25
C ASP A 85 4.99 -4.58 -12.95
N GLY A 86 3.70 -4.92 -13.00
CA GLY A 86 2.94 -5.35 -11.83
C GLY A 86 2.50 -4.17 -10.96
N ARG A 87 2.17 -4.46 -9.71
CA ARG A 87 1.60 -3.51 -8.74
C ARG A 87 2.49 -3.37 -7.51
N GLY A 88 2.22 -2.39 -6.66
CA GLY A 88 2.76 -2.37 -5.30
C GLY A 88 2.06 -3.41 -4.43
N PHE A 89 0.74 -3.28 -4.31
CA PHE A 89 -0.09 -4.14 -3.47
C PHE A 89 -1.33 -4.67 -4.21
N TYR A 90 -1.73 -5.89 -3.87
CA TYR A 90 -2.92 -6.54 -4.39
C TYR A 90 -3.72 -7.21 -3.27
N PHE A 91 -4.91 -6.67 -2.99
CA PHE A 91 -5.86 -7.20 -2.02
C PHE A 91 -7.03 -7.85 -2.75
N HIS A 92 -7.22 -9.15 -2.55
CA HIS A 92 -8.21 -9.94 -3.32
C HIS A 92 -8.78 -11.14 -2.56
N SER A 93 -8.49 -11.25 -1.26
CA SER A 93 -8.78 -12.43 -0.48
C SER A 93 -9.64 -12.13 0.75
N GLY A 94 -10.42 -11.04 0.71
CA GLY A 94 -11.35 -10.68 1.78
C GLY A 94 -10.70 -9.93 2.94
N GLU A 95 -9.58 -9.25 2.69
CA GLU A 95 -8.92 -8.42 3.70
C GLU A 95 -9.88 -7.33 4.22
N THR A 96 -9.90 -7.10 5.54
CA THR A 96 -10.75 -6.08 6.18
C THR A 96 -10.00 -4.79 6.43
N ALA A 97 -10.64 -3.78 7.03
CA ALA A 97 -10.01 -2.50 7.35
C ALA A 97 -8.82 -2.61 8.32
N ASP A 98 -8.70 -3.74 9.02
CA ASP A 98 -7.59 -4.04 9.91
C ASP A 98 -6.36 -4.59 9.15
N ALA A 99 -6.49 -4.88 7.85
CA ALA A 99 -5.35 -5.07 6.96
C ALA A 99 -4.87 -3.70 6.50
N VAL A 100 -3.69 -3.30 6.99
CA VAL A 100 -3.17 -1.93 6.85
C VAL A 100 -1.89 -1.93 6.04
N ILE A 101 -1.79 -1.01 5.09
CA ILE A 101 -0.50 -0.55 4.56
C ILE A 101 -0.24 0.88 5.02
N TYR A 102 0.96 1.13 5.54
CA TYR A 102 1.31 2.42 6.12
C TYR A 102 2.68 2.93 5.63
N GLY A 103 2.70 4.15 5.10
CA GLY A 103 3.94 4.90 4.94
C GLY A 103 4.84 4.47 3.78
N PHE A 104 4.30 3.96 2.67
CA PHE A 104 5.10 3.57 1.49
C PHE A 104 4.98 4.57 0.34
N MET A 105 6.09 4.81 -0.37
CA MET A 105 6.01 5.28 -1.75
C MET A 105 5.87 4.06 -2.66
N ILE A 106 4.83 4.04 -3.48
CA ILE A 106 4.57 3.02 -4.49
C ILE A 106 4.68 3.73 -5.84
N ARG A 107 5.60 3.27 -6.69
CA ARG A 107 5.85 3.93 -7.97
C ARG A 107 6.09 2.99 -9.12
N TYR A 108 5.89 3.53 -10.33
CA TYR A 108 6.13 2.84 -11.59
C TYR A 108 5.37 1.52 -11.68
N GLY A 109 4.17 1.47 -11.09
CA GLY A 109 3.26 0.34 -11.22
C GLY A 109 2.65 0.31 -12.61
N TYR A 110 2.60 -0.87 -13.24
CA TYR A 110 1.98 -1.06 -14.54
C TYR A 110 1.23 -2.39 -14.60
N ALA A 111 -0.10 -2.32 -14.52
CA ALA A 111 -0.94 -3.51 -14.50
C ALA A 111 -2.28 -3.29 -15.21
N SER A 112 -3.04 -4.37 -15.42
CA SER A 112 -4.35 -4.33 -16.11
C SER A 112 -5.45 -3.62 -15.30
N ASN A 113 -5.32 -3.55 -13.98
CA ASN A 113 -6.23 -2.90 -13.03
C ASN A 113 -5.41 -2.36 -11.87
N GLY A 114 -5.51 -1.07 -11.52
CA GLY A 114 -4.78 -0.53 -10.36
C GLY A 114 -3.28 -0.64 -10.54
N GLY A 115 -2.67 0.27 -11.30
CA GLY A 115 -1.23 0.24 -11.57
C GLY A 115 -0.40 0.22 -10.29
N GLY A 116 -0.73 1.07 -9.32
CA GLY A 116 -0.09 1.08 -8.01
C GLY A 116 -0.72 0.08 -7.02
N ILE A 117 -2.03 0.20 -6.78
CA ILE A 117 -2.76 -0.63 -5.82
C ILE A 117 -4.05 -1.15 -6.45
N ASN A 118 -4.32 -2.43 -6.27
CA ASN A 118 -5.60 -3.04 -6.63
C ASN A 118 -6.26 -3.66 -5.39
N VAL A 119 -7.51 -3.28 -5.15
CA VAL A 119 -8.40 -3.87 -4.17
C VAL A 119 -9.61 -4.46 -4.88
N THR A 120 -9.83 -5.75 -4.75
CA THR A 120 -11.00 -6.46 -5.24
C THR A 120 -11.60 -7.32 -4.12
N ASP A 121 -12.91 -7.26 -3.91
CA ASP A 121 -13.62 -8.07 -2.89
C ASP A 121 -13.04 -7.93 -1.46
N SER A 122 -12.41 -6.79 -1.17
CA SER A 122 -11.61 -6.53 0.02
C SER A 122 -11.74 -5.07 0.47
N SER A 123 -11.38 -4.76 1.71
CA SER A 123 -11.58 -3.45 2.34
C SER A 123 -10.39 -2.98 3.20
N PRO A 124 -9.13 -3.02 2.71
CA PRO A 124 -7.96 -2.61 3.49
C PRO A 124 -7.96 -1.11 3.82
N THR A 125 -7.15 -0.74 4.80
CA THR A 125 -6.78 0.65 5.09
C THR A 125 -5.44 0.99 4.43
N ILE A 126 -5.45 2.07 3.66
CA ILE A 126 -4.27 2.65 3.01
C ILE A 126 -4.01 4.00 3.67
N ASP A 127 -2.90 4.11 4.42
CA ASP A 127 -2.62 5.28 5.25
C ASP A 127 -1.20 5.82 5.04
N HIS A 128 -1.04 7.14 5.00
CA HIS A 128 0.25 7.82 4.84
C HIS A 128 1.10 7.35 3.63
N CYS A 129 0.47 6.81 2.59
CA CYS A 129 1.16 6.32 1.39
C CYS A 129 1.22 7.39 0.29
N ILE A 130 2.24 7.28 -0.57
CA ILE A 130 2.35 8.01 -1.83
C ILE A 130 2.19 7.02 -2.97
N VAL A 131 1.19 7.20 -3.84
CA VAL A 131 1.02 6.42 -5.08
C VAL A 131 1.32 7.34 -6.25
N TRP A 132 2.46 7.12 -6.89
CA TRP A 132 3.05 8.06 -7.83
C TRP A 132 3.48 7.40 -9.14
N ASP A 133 3.22 8.07 -10.26
CA ASP A 133 3.64 7.65 -11.60
C ASP A 133 3.36 6.17 -11.88
N CYS A 134 2.14 5.74 -11.52
CA CYS A 134 1.62 4.43 -11.84
C CYS A 134 0.65 4.54 -13.02
N ALA A 135 0.67 3.52 -13.86
CA ALA A 135 -0.15 3.48 -15.05
C ALA A 135 -0.91 2.15 -15.18
N ASN A 136 -1.98 2.19 -15.96
CA ASN A 136 -2.78 1.04 -16.27
C ASN A 136 -2.68 0.69 -17.76
N GLY A 137 -2.42 -0.59 -18.07
CA GLY A 137 -2.39 -1.13 -19.44
C GLY A 137 -3.68 -1.83 -19.89
N GLY A 138 -4.76 -1.71 -19.11
CA GLY A 138 -6.01 -2.45 -19.27
C GLY A 138 -7.26 -1.60 -19.01
N THR A 139 -7.97 -1.87 -17.91
CA THR A 139 -9.33 -1.36 -17.68
C THR A 139 -9.36 -0.01 -16.97
N ALA A 140 -8.87 0.11 -15.72
CA ALA A 140 -9.04 1.32 -14.92
C ALA A 140 -8.08 1.44 -13.71
N GLY A 141 -8.01 2.64 -13.14
CA GLY A 141 -7.24 2.95 -11.93
C GLY A 141 -5.74 2.97 -12.19
N GLY A 142 -5.19 4.12 -12.58
CA GLY A 142 -3.74 4.25 -12.81
C GLY A 142 -2.99 4.10 -11.50
N GLY A 143 -3.40 4.86 -10.49
CA GLY A 143 -2.90 4.73 -9.11
C GLY A 143 -3.58 3.59 -8.37
N ILE A 144 -4.85 3.81 -8.00
CA ILE A 144 -5.62 2.91 -7.14
C ILE A 144 -6.88 2.44 -7.84
N TYR A 145 -7.12 1.13 -7.85
CA TYR A 145 -8.35 0.53 -8.32
C TYR A 145 -9.08 -0.16 -7.15
N LEU A 146 -10.38 0.13 -7.00
CA LEU A 146 -11.24 -0.46 -5.99
C LEU A 146 -12.47 -1.10 -6.65
N ASN A 147 -12.70 -2.37 -6.38
CA ASN A 147 -13.88 -3.10 -6.84
C ASN A 147 -14.50 -3.93 -5.71
N ASN A 148 -15.78 -3.71 -5.43
CA ASN A 148 -16.54 -4.45 -4.43
C ASN A 148 -15.90 -4.43 -3.02
N GLY A 149 -15.84 -3.26 -2.39
CA GLY A 149 -15.21 -3.11 -1.07
C GLY A 149 -15.45 -1.77 -0.37
N HIS A 150 -14.93 -1.67 0.87
CA HIS A 150 -15.07 -0.52 1.76
C HIS A 150 -13.71 0.02 2.24
N SER A 151 -12.76 0.19 1.32
CA SER A 151 -11.42 0.68 1.66
C SER A 151 -11.42 2.10 2.24
N LEU A 152 -10.53 2.31 3.20
CA LEU A 152 -10.21 3.61 3.76
C LEU A 152 -8.91 4.10 3.13
N ILE A 153 -8.93 5.26 2.49
CA ILE A 153 -7.74 5.92 1.95
C ILE A 153 -7.56 7.23 2.71
N VAL A 154 -6.53 7.30 3.53
CA VAL A 154 -6.34 8.38 4.49
C VAL A 154 -4.91 8.91 4.46
N HIS A 155 -4.74 10.24 4.57
CA HIS A 155 -3.42 10.89 4.59
C HIS A 155 -2.50 10.52 3.41
N CYS A 156 -3.09 10.13 2.27
CA CYS A 156 -2.34 9.68 1.11
C CYS A 156 -2.12 10.81 0.11
N THR A 157 -1.04 10.69 -0.67
CA THR A 157 -0.85 11.46 -1.91
C THR A 157 -0.99 10.52 -3.09
N VAL A 158 -1.89 10.82 -4.02
CA VAL A 158 -2.08 10.06 -5.28
C VAL A 158 -1.86 11.03 -6.42
N ASN A 159 -0.69 10.98 -7.07
CA ASN A 159 -0.33 11.95 -8.09
C ASN A 159 0.40 11.38 -9.30
N ASP A 160 0.32 12.09 -10.42
CA ASP A 160 0.94 11.74 -11.71
C ASP A 160 0.56 10.35 -12.23
N ASN A 161 -0.60 9.82 -11.84
CA ASN A 161 -1.04 8.50 -12.28
C ASN A 161 -1.89 8.57 -13.56
N PHE A 162 -1.76 7.56 -14.42
CA PHE A 162 -2.36 7.52 -15.75
C PHE A 162 -3.24 6.29 -15.97
N SER A 163 -4.44 6.47 -16.52
CA SER A 163 -5.23 5.32 -17.02
C SER A 163 -6.23 5.71 -18.11
N GLY A 164 -6.86 4.70 -18.72
CA GLY A 164 -8.01 4.90 -19.60
C GLY A 164 -9.23 5.46 -18.86
N HIS A 165 -9.46 5.01 -17.63
CA HIS A 165 -10.56 5.40 -16.75
C HIS A 165 -10.09 5.56 -15.30
N GLY A 166 -10.17 6.77 -14.77
CA GLY A 166 -9.77 7.11 -13.41
C GLY A 166 -8.24 7.01 -13.23
N GLY A 167 -7.52 8.05 -13.67
CA GLY A 167 -6.06 8.09 -13.59
C GLY A 167 -5.53 7.91 -12.17
N GLY A 168 -6.09 8.66 -11.21
CA GLY A 168 -5.68 8.57 -9.81
C GLY A 168 -6.34 7.39 -9.10
N ILE A 169 -7.66 7.49 -8.90
CA ILE A 169 -8.45 6.47 -8.20
C ILE A 169 -9.66 6.12 -9.07
N TYR A 170 -9.92 4.83 -9.24
CA TYR A 170 -11.14 4.32 -9.84
C TYR A 170 -11.84 3.39 -8.85
N ALA A 171 -13.13 3.62 -8.59
CA ALA A 171 -13.93 2.82 -7.67
C ALA A 171 -15.24 2.37 -8.33
N ILE A 172 -15.52 1.07 -8.28
CA ILE A 172 -16.74 0.47 -8.83
C ILE A 172 -17.35 -0.51 -7.83
N ASN A 173 -18.67 -0.44 -7.63
CA ASN A 173 -19.39 -1.27 -6.63
C ASN A 173 -18.79 -1.16 -5.21
N SER A 174 -18.15 -0.04 -4.88
CA SER A 174 -17.44 0.16 -3.61
C SER A 174 -17.96 1.39 -2.86
N ASN A 175 -17.95 1.34 -1.53
CA ASN A 175 -18.08 2.55 -0.69
C ASN A 175 -16.70 2.90 -0.14
N MET A 176 -15.96 3.72 -0.89
CA MET A 176 -14.65 4.22 -0.48
C MET A 176 -14.80 5.43 0.44
N THR A 177 -13.97 5.51 1.47
CA THR A 177 -13.77 6.76 2.23
C THR A 177 -12.40 7.34 1.88
N VAL A 178 -12.37 8.59 1.42
CA VAL A 178 -11.14 9.35 1.17
C VAL A 178 -11.10 10.54 2.11
N SER A 179 -10.07 10.65 2.95
CA SER A 179 -9.94 11.74 3.93
C SER A 179 -8.50 12.22 4.06
N SER A 180 -8.32 13.53 4.13
CA SER A 180 -6.99 14.15 4.30
C SER A 180 -5.98 13.75 3.23
N CYS A 181 -6.45 13.44 2.02
CA CYS A 181 -5.62 13.05 0.89
C CYS A 181 -5.37 14.22 -0.06
N ILE A 182 -4.24 14.16 -0.76
CA ILE A 182 -3.94 15.00 -1.92
C ILE A 182 -4.08 14.11 -3.16
N ILE A 183 -4.96 14.50 -4.08
CA ILE A 183 -5.15 13.83 -5.36
C ILE A 183 -4.93 14.87 -6.46
N SER A 184 -3.77 14.86 -7.11
CA SER A 184 -3.37 15.89 -8.06
C SER A 184 -2.72 15.29 -9.31
N ASP A 185 -2.73 16.02 -10.43
CA ASP A 185 -1.95 15.71 -11.63
C ASP A 185 -2.16 14.31 -12.24
N ASN A 186 -3.27 13.66 -11.89
CA ASN A 186 -3.64 12.37 -12.46
C ASN A 186 -4.40 12.58 -13.78
N TYR A 187 -4.14 11.71 -14.74
CA TYR A 187 -4.69 11.84 -16.09
C TYR A 187 -5.52 10.62 -16.49
N SER A 188 -6.72 10.88 -17.02
CA SER A 188 -7.61 9.87 -17.60
C SER A 188 -7.92 10.26 -19.05
N THR A 189 -7.90 9.31 -19.98
CA THR A 189 -8.34 9.57 -21.36
C THR A 189 -9.85 9.50 -21.56
N GLY A 190 -10.59 8.93 -20.61
CA GLY A 190 -12.05 8.82 -20.64
C GLY A 190 -12.68 8.71 -19.26
#